data_AF-A0A4V3JQ34-F1
#
_entry.id   AF-A0A4V3JQ34-F1
#
_cell.length_a   1.000
_cell.length_b   1.000
_cell.length_c   1.000
_cell.angle_alpha   90.00
_cell.angle_beta   90.00
_cell.angle_gamma   90.00
#
_symmetry.space_group_name_H-M   'P 1'
#
loop_
_entity.id
_entity.type
_entity.pdbx_description
1 polymer ?
#
loop_
_entity_poly.entity_id
_entity_poly.type
_entity_poly.pdbx_seq_one_letter_code
_entity_poly.pdbx_strand_id
1 'polypeptide(L)'
;MRSIVSLLLILFLVSCNEGKKFEDTYNQALILQYLVTPNNPQESCESIITNKDLCFQSYYQATGGSFTATSASVKTQTCQGLITSTLYKNMSSIAQTCSFNCQASDWKIKTDLGTCRESTPTALVEASLNNPSVVSCLRSCFATTNNQISNEQIPSYLFFNIIQEGD
;
A
#
# COMPACT_ATOMS: atom_id res chain seq x y z
N MET A 1 -54.45 20.27 34.43
CA MET A 1 -53.73 20.61 33.17
C MET A 1 -52.35 21.24 33.36
N ARG A 2 -52.02 21.87 34.51
CA ARG A 2 -50.69 22.47 34.74
C ARG A 2 -49.54 21.46 34.95
N SER A 3 -49.80 20.26 35.49
CA SER A 3 -48.73 19.28 35.77
C SER A 3 -48.28 18.43 34.57
N ILE A 4 -49.04 18.41 33.47
CA ILE A 4 -48.69 17.61 32.27
C ILE A 4 -47.64 18.35 31.42
N VAL A 5 -47.68 19.69 31.42
CA VAL A 5 -46.74 20.53 30.66
C VAL A 5 -45.32 20.46 31.24
N SER A 6 -45.18 20.30 32.56
CA SER A 6 -43.86 20.19 33.22
C SER A 6 -43.17 18.83 32.98
N LEU A 7 -43.91 17.74 32.72
CA LEU A 7 -43.30 16.43 32.43
C LEU A 7 -42.75 16.35 31.00
N LEU A 8 -43.38 17.03 30.04
CA LEU A 8 -42.90 17.07 28.65
C LEU A 8 -41.61 17.88 28.49
N LEU A 9 -41.39 18.91 29.31
CA LEU A 9 -40.16 19.72 29.27
C LEU A 9 -38.93 19.00 29.85
N ILE A 10 -39.11 18.02 30.72
CA ILE A 10 -38.00 17.24 31.31
C ILE A 10 -37.52 16.15 30.34
N LEU A 11 -38.40 15.62 29.49
CA LEU A 11 -38.05 14.62 28.47
C LEU A 11 -37.17 15.17 27.35
N PHE A 12 -37.24 16.48 27.06
CA PHE A 12 -36.37 17.13 26.06
C PHE A 12 -34.94 17.41 26.53
N LEU A 13 -34.65 17.30 27.83
CA LEU A 13 -33.30 17.54 28.37
C LEU A 13 -32.40 16.30 28.37
N VAL A 14 -32.93 15.11 28.02
CA VAL A 14 -32.19 13.85 28.06
C VAL A 14 -31.62 13.44 26.69
N SER A 15 -31.93 14.17 25.61
CA SER A 15 -31.54 13.78 24.24
C SER A 15 -30.21 14.34 23.73
N CYS A 16 -29.37 14.96 24.59
CA CYS A 16 -28.13 15.64 24.16
C CYS A 16 -26.82 14.98 24.65
N ASN A 17 -26.75 13.65 24.69
CA ASN A 17 -25.51 12.94 25.05
C ASN A 17 -25.04 11.91 24.00
N GLU A 18 -25.64 11.88 22.80
CA GLU A 18 -25.30 10.91 21.76
C GLU A 18 -23.98 11.22 21.04
N GLY A 19 -23.56 12.49 20.99
CA GLY A 19 -22.35 12.91 20.25
C GLY A 19 -21.06 12.25 20.75
N LYS A 20 -20.86 12.18 22.07
CA LYS A 20 -19.65 11.60 22.67
C LYS A 20 -19.54 10.09 22.42
N LYS A 21 -20.67 9.37 22.45
CA LYS A 21 -20.67 7.91 22.25
C LYS A 21 -20.31 7.52 20.82
N PHE A 22 -20.75 8.30 19.83
CA PHE A 22 -20.37 8.09 18.43
C PHE A 22 -18.90 8.40 18.19
N GLU A 23 -18.41 9.51 18.75
CA GLU A 23 -17.00 9.92 18.62
C GLU A 23 -16.05 8.91 19.29
N ASP A 24 -16.39 8.43 20.50
CA ASP A 24 -15.63 7.40 21.20
C ASP A 24 -15.63 6.07 20.44
N THR A 25 -16.77 5.66 19.89
CA THR A 25 -16.87 4.42 19.10
C THR A 25 -16.07 4.53 17.79
N TYR A 26 -16.14 5.69 17.14
CA TYR A 26 -15.37 5.98 15.93
C TYR A 26 -13.86 5.97 16.21
N ASN A 27 -13.40 6.65 17.25
CA ASN A 27 -12.00 6.66 17.67
C ASN A 27 -11.51 5.26 18.04
N GLN A 28 -12.33 4.48 18.75
CA GLN A 28 -12.00 3.11 19.12
C GLN A 28 -11.90 2.21 17.89
N ALA A 29 -12.80 2.34 16.92
CA ALA A 29 -12.72 1.62 15.65
C ALA A 29 -11.45 2.01 14.87
N LEU A 30 -11.10 3.30 14.84
CA LEU A 30 -9.90 3.80 14.15
C LEU A 30 -8.61 3.25 14.77
N ILE A 31 -8.54 3.22 16.11
CA ILE A 31 -7.41 2.63 16.84
C ILE A 31 -7.33 1.13 16.59
N LEU A 32 -8.47 0.42 16.64
CA LEU A 32 -8.49 -1.01 16.38
C LEU A 32 -8.01 -1.30 14.96
N GLN A 33 -8.46 -0.51 13.99
CA GLN A 33 -8.04 -0.62 12.60
C GLN A 33 -6.53 -0.33 12.44
N TYR A 34 -6.00 0.66 13.14
CA TYR A 34 -4.56 0.94 13.17
C TYR A 34 -3.75 -0.23 13.73
N LEU A 35 -4.22 -0.86 14.81
CA LEU A 35 -3.54 -1.99 15.47
C LEU A 35 -3.55 -3.27 14.63
N VAL A 36 -4.59 -3.50 13.82
CA VAL A 36 -4.69 -4.69 12.96
C VAL A 36 -4.15 -4.48 11.54
N THR A 37 -3.82 -3.24 11.17
CA THR A 37 -3.26 -2.95 9.84
C THR A 37 -1.85 -3.52 9.75
N PRO A 38 -1.52 -4.32 8.71
CA PRO A 38 -0.17 -4.82 8.51
C PRO A 38 0.86 -3.69 8.55
N ASN A 39 1.93 -3.88 9.32
CA ASN A 39 2.96 -2.88 9.54
C ASN A 39 4.34 -3.51 9.54
N ASN A 40 4.78 -3.95 8.36
CA ASN A 40 6.12 -4.48 8.16
C ASN A 40 6.70 -3.97 6.82
N PRO A 41 7.20 -2.72 6.78
CA PRO A 41 7.70 -2.12 5.54
C PRO A 41 8.83 -2.94 4.91
N GLN A 42 9.68 -3.55 5.74
CA GLN A 42 10.82 -4.35 5.27
C GLN A 42 10.35 -5.57 4.49
N GLU A 43 9.53 -6.42 5.11
CA GLU A 43 9.02 -7.63 4.47
C GLU A 43 8.16 -7.31 3.24
N SER A 44 7.30 -6.29 3.32
CA SER A 44 6.50 -5.86 2.18
C SER A 44 7.37 -5.37 1.02
N CYS A 45 8.46 -4.63 1.28
CA CYS A 45 9.40 -4.22 0.24
C CYS A 45 10.12 -5.43 -0.39
N GLU A 46 10.60 -6.37 0.43
CA GLU A 46 11.28 -7.59 -0.05
C GLU A 46 10.34 -8.47 -0.88
N SER A 47 9.05 -8.45 -0.56
CA SER A 47 8.00 -9.11 -1.33
C SER A 47 7.84 -8.51 -2.73
N ILE A 48 7.99 -7.19 -2.90
CA ILE A 48 7.98 -6.59 -4.25
C ILE A 48 9.15 -7.14 -5.07
N ILE A 49 10.37 -7.15 -4.52
CA ILE A 49 11.55 -7.68 -5.24
C ILE A 49 11.30 -9.12 -5.64
N THR A 50 10.83 -9.93 -4.68
CA THR A 50 10.58 -11.36 -4.90
C THR A 50 9.54 -11.59 -6.00
N ASN A 51 8.40 -10.88 -5.98
CA ASN A 51 7.38 -11.05 -7.01
C ASN A 51 7.83 -10.51 -8.38
N LYS A 52 8.62 -9.44 -8.42
CA LYS A 52 9.25 -8.94 -9.65
C LYS A 52 10.22 -9.97 -10.23
N ASP A 53 11.10 -10.52 -9.41
CA ASP A 53 12.08 -11.53 -9.81
C ASP A 53 11.40 -12.79 -10.37
N LEU A 54 10.33 -13.25 -9.73
CA LEU A 54 9.53 -14.37 -10.24
C LEU A 54 8.91 -14.05 -11.60
N CYS A 55 8.40 -12.82 -11.78
CA CYS A 55 7.85 -12.37 -13.05
C CYS A 55 8.92 -12.35 -14.15
N PHE A 56 10.10 -11.79 -13.88
CA PHE A 56 11.19 -11.73 -14.86
C PHE A 56 11.76 -13.12 -15.15
N GLN A 57 11.89 -13.97 -14.13
CA GLN A 57 12.27 -15.37 -14.30
C GLN A 57 11.29 -16.08 -15.25
N SER A 58 9.98 -15.82 -15.15
CA SER A 58 8.97 -16.39 -16.04
C SER A 58 9.20 -16.00 -17.51
N TYR A 59 9.51 -14.72 -17.77
CA TYR A 59 9.87 -14.24 -19.11
C TYR A 59 11.11 -14.96 -19.65
N TYR A 60 12.21 -14.95 -18.90
CA TYR A 60 13.48 -15.53 -19.36
C TYR A 60 13.37 -17.04 -19.58
N GLN A 61 12.63 -17.77 -18.75
CA GLN A 61 12.34 -19.19 -18.98
C GLN A 61 11.56 -19.41 -20.28
N ALA A 62 10.61 -18.53 -20.62
CA ALA A 62 9.81 -18.65 -21.83
C ALA A 62 10.61 -18.35 -23.11
N THR A 63 11.61 -17.46 -23.04
CA THR A 63 12.45 -17.09 -24.18
C THR A 63 13.75 -17.90 -24.26
N GLY A 64 13.94 -18.90 -23.40
CA GLY A 64 15.16 -19.72 -23.36
C GLY A 64 16.41 -19.00 -22.83
N GLY A 65 16.21 -17.90 -22.11
CA GLY A 65 17.28 -17.16 -21.41
C GLY A 65 17.51 -17.65 -19.97
N SER A 66 18.46 -17.03 -19.30
CA SER A 66 18.74 -17.25 -17.87
C SER A 66 18.44 -15.99 -17.06
N PHE A 67 17.97 -16.18 -15.83
CA PHE A 67 17.72 -15.10 -14.88
C PHE A 67 18.40 -15.41 -13.55
N THR A 68 19.09 -14.42 -12.99
CA THR A 68 19.69 -14.48 -11.66
C THR A 68 18.78 -13.74 -10.70
N ALA A 69 18.20 -14.47 -9.74
CA ALA A 69 17.36 -13.87 -8.71
C ALA A 69 18.17 -13.02 -7.75
N THR A 70 17.58 -11.93 -7.26
CA THR A 70 18.20 -11.03 -6.28
C THR A 70 18.45 -11.79 -4.98
N SER A 71 19.69 -11.76 -4.50
CA SER A 71 20.08 -12.44 -3.27
C SER A 71 19.32 -11.89 -2.04
N ALA A 72 19.12 -12.72 -1.01
CA ALA A 72 18.43 -12.28 0.21
C ALA A 72 19.10 -11.07 0.87
N SER A 73 20.43 -11.05 0.90
CA SER A 73 21.22 -9.94 1.45
C SER A 73 21.03 -8.64 0.67
N VAL A 74 21.03 -8.71 -0.66
CA VAL A 74 20.81 -7.53 -1.51
C VAL A 74 19.38 -7.03 -1.34
N LYS A 75 18.39 -7.92 -1.33
CA LYS A 75 16.98 -7.57 -1.04
C LYS A 75 16.85 -6.79 0.27
N THR A 76 17.41 -7.31 1.35
CA THR A 76 17.33 -6.67 2.65
C THR A 76 17.99 -5.29 2.66
N GLN A 77 19.20 -5.16 2.10
CA GLN A 77 19.93 -3.89 2.05
C GLN A 77 19.21 -2.85 1.19
N THR A 78 18.72 -3.24 0.01
CA THR A 78 17.98 -2.33 -0.87
C THR A 78 16.71 -1.84 -0.20
N CYS A 79 15.97 -2.72 0.48
CA CYS A 79 14.76 -2.32 1.20
C CYS A 79 15.03 -1.41 2.40
N GLN A 80 16.09 -1.66 3.17
CA GLN A 80 16.51 -0.77 4.25
C GLN A 80 16.85 0.64 3.73
N GLY A 81 17.59 0.72 2.61
CA GLY A 81 17.90 1.99 1.96
C GLY A 81 16.65 2.69 1.43
N LEU A 82 15.72 1.95 0.84
CA LEU A 82 14.48 2.50 0.30
C LEU A 82 13.57 3.09 1.39
N ILE A 83 13.35 2.34 2.47
CA ILE A 83 12.49 2.73 3.60
C ILE A 83 12.98 4.03 4.25
N THR A 84 14.29 4.24 4.28
CA THR A 84 14.94 5.43 4.87
C THR A 84 15.22 6.54 3.87
N SER A 85 14.96 6.32 2.58
CA SER A 85 15.19 7.30 1.51
C SER A 85 14.35 8.55 1.65
N THR A 86 14.75 9.65 1.02
CA THR A 86 13.98 10.90 0.99
C THR A 86 12.56 10.74 0.46
N LEU A 87 12.33 9.72 -0.38
CA LEU A 87 11.05 9.39 -0.97
C LEU A 87 10.06 8.80 0.07
N TYR A 88 10.52 7.88 0.91
CA TYR A 88 9.68 7.13 1.85
C TYR A 88 9.82 7.59 3.31
N LYS A 89 10.88 8.32 3.69
CA LYS A 89 11.15 8.71 5.09
C LYS A 89 10.06 9.55 5.76
N ASN A 90 9.26 10.26 4.97
CA ASN A 90 8.18 11.11 5.48
C ASN A 90 6.83 10.36 5.55
N MET A 91 6.78 9.11 5.08
CA MET A 91 5.60 8.25 5.20
C MET A 91 5.62 7.50 6.53
N SER A 92 4.45 7.27 7.12
CA SER A 92 4.37 6.32 8.23
C SER A 92 4.70 4.91 7.74
N SER A 93 5.17 4.05 8.65
CA SER A 93 5.47 2.65 8.34
C SER A 93 4.25 1.89 7.77
N ILE A 94 3.03 2.25 8.19
CA ILE A 94 1.79 1.70 7.62
C ILE A 94 1.60 2.14 6.17
N ALA A 95 1.82 3.41 5.83
CA ALA A 95 1.76 3.87 4.44
C ALA A 95 2.84 3.22 3.57
N GLN A 96 4.06 3.06 4.10
CA GLN A 96 5.13 2.36 3.40
C GLN A 96 4.72 0.90 3.11
N THR A 97 4.26 0.18 4.14
CA THR A 97 3.78 -1.21 4.03
C THR A 97 2.66 -1.33 2.99
N CYS A 98 1.67 -0.44 3.05
CA CYS A 98 0.56 -0.38 2.10
C CYS A 98 1.06 -0.14 0.66
N SER A 99 1.91 0.86 0.47
CA SER A 99 2.48 1.21 -0.85
C SER A 99 3.23 0.03 -1.46
N PHE A 100 4.04 -0.65 -0.65
CA PHE A 100 4.79 -1.82 -1.08
C PHE A 100 3.86 -2.99 -1.43
N ASN A 101 2.82 -3.25 -0.63
CA ASN A 101 1.86 -4.31 -0.90
C ASN A 101 1.05 -4.08 -2.19
N CYS A 102 0.73 -2.83 -2.54
CA CYS A 102 0.09 -2.51 -3.82
C CYS A 102 0.93 -3.01 -5.00
N GLN A 103 2.24 -2.80 -4.93
CA GLN A 103 3.18 -3.15 -6.00
C GLN A 103 3.52 -4.64 -6.02
N ALA A 104 3.67 -5.27 -4.84
CA ALA A 104 3.87 -6.71 -4.74
C ALA A 104 2.67 -7.46 -5.34
N SER A 105 1.45 -6.99 -5.06
CA SER A 105 0.21 -7.57 -5.60
C SER A 105 0.13 -7.44 -7.12
N ASP A 106 0.53 -6.30 -7.67
CA ASP A 106 0.57 -6.07 -9.12
C ASP A 106 1.49 -7.07 -9.84
N TRP A 107 2.71 -7.27 -9.33
CA TRP A 107 3.62 -8.28 -9.88
C TRP A 107 3.10 -9.70 -9.77
N LYS A 108 2.51 -10.02 -8.62
CA LYS A 108 1.90 -11.32 -8.40
C LYS A 108 0.77 -11.57 -9.39
N ILE A 109 -0.12 -10.60 -9.60
CA ILE A 109 -1.23 -10.70 -10.56
C ILE A 109 -0.71 -10.91 -11.99
N LYS A 110 0.32 -10.15 -12.42
CA LYS A 110 0.92 -10.35 -13.75
C LYS A 110 1.50 -11.75 -13.92
N THR A 111 2.06 -12.32 -12.85
CA THR A 111 2.57 -13.69 -12.85
C THR A 111 1.42 -14.69 -12.96
N ASP A 112 0.41 -14.55 -12.10
CA ASP A 112 -0.73 -15.45 -12.01
C ASP A 112 -1.58 -15.45 -13.32
N LEU A 113 -1.64 -14.30 -14.02
CA LEU A 113 -2.32 -14.16 -15.31
C LEU A 113 -1.47 -14.56 -16.52
N GLY A 114 -0.19 -14.91 -16.33
CA GLY A 114 0.73 -15.28 -17.40
C GLY A 114 1.30 -14.11 -18.21
N THR A 115 0.92 -12.86 -17.92
CA THR A 115 1.47 -11.66 -18.59
C THR A 115 3.00 -11.60 -18.51
N CYS A 116 3.57 -12.02 -17.37
CA CYS A 116 5.02 -12.10 -17.17
C CYS A 116 5.75 -13.01 -18.17
N ARG A 117 5.06 -14.02 -18.69
CA ARG A 117 5.63 -14.96 -19.66
C ARG A 117 5.71 -14.36 -21.07
N GLU A 118 4.79 -13.47 -21.40
CA GLU A 118 4.54 -12.98 -22.76
C GLU A 118 5.14 -11.60 -23.03
N SER A 119 5.33 -10.80 -21.98
CA SER A 119 5.78 -9.41 -22.09
C SER A 119 7.24 -9.26 -21.68
N THR A 120 7.97 -8.42 -22.40
CA THR A 120 9.35 -8.08 -22.04
C THR A 120 9.40 -7.36 -20.68
N PRO A 121 10.53 -7.39 -19.95
CA PRO A 121 10.71 -6.64 -18.72
C PRO A 121 10.34 -5.15 -18.86
N THR A 122 10.73 -4.50 -19.96
CA THR A 122 10.37 -3.11 -20.25
C THR A 122 8.86 -2.92 -20.38
N ALA A 123 8.17 -3.78 -21.14
CA ALA A 123 6.72 -3.69 -21.31
C ALA A 123 5.97 -3.95 -19.98
N LEU A 124 6.49 -4.85 -19.14
CA LEU A 124 5.93 -5.13 -17.82
C LEU A 124 6.03 -3.93 -16.87
N VAL A 125 7.16 -3.22 -16.92
CA VAL A 125 7.38 -1.97 -16.17
C VAL A 125 6.41 -0.87 -16.64
N GLU A 126 6.30 -0.68 -17.96
CA GLU A 126 5.34 0.28 -18.55
C GLU A 126 3.89 -0.06 -18.19
N ALA A 127 3.55 -1.34 -18.14
CA ALA A 127 2.23 -1.80 -17.72
C ALA A 127 1.94 -1.44 -16.25
N SER A 128 2.92 -1.53 -15.35
CA SER A 128 2.75 -1.06 -13.96
C SER A 128 2.59 0.46 -13.85
N LEU A 129 3.34 1.25 -14.63
CA LEU A 129 3.21 2.72 -14.65
C LEU A 129 1.79 3.16 -15.02
N ASN A 130 1.18 2.44 -15.96
CA ASN A 130 -0.15 2.76 -16.50
C ASN A 130 -1.28 1.93 -15.87
N ASN A 131 -1.01 1.14 -14.82
CA ASN A 131 -2.03 0.33 -14.17
C ASN A 131 -2.91 1.20 -13.23
N PRO A 132 -4.18 1.48 -13.58
CA PRO A 132 -5.03 2.36 -12.79
C PRO A 132 -5.31 1.79 -11.39
N SER A 133 -5.33 0.46 -11.23
CA SER A 133 -5.56 -0.20 -9.95
C SER A 133 -4.38 0.02 -9.00
N VAL A 134 -3.14 -0.04 -9.51
CA VAL A 134 -1.93 0.22 -8.71
C VAL A 134 -1.87 1.68 -8.32
N VAL A 135 -2.08 2.59 -9.29
CA VAL A 135 -2.11 4.03 -9.05
C VAL A 135 -3.15 4.40 -8.00
N SER A 136 -4.36 3.81 -8.08
CA SER A 136 -5.40 4.04 -7.09
C SER A 136 -5.05 3.45 -5.73
N CYS A 137 -4.45 2.26 -5.68
CA CYS A 137 -4.02 1.62 -4.43
C CYS A 137 -2.97 2.48 -3.72
N LEU A 138 -1.94 2.93 -4.46
CA LEU A 138 -0.92 3.83 -3.95
C LEU A 138 -1.58 5.09 -3.37
N ARG A 139 -2.42 5.79 -4.14
CA ARG A 139 -3.10 7.01 -3.66
C ARG A 139 -3.85 6.79 -2.34
N SER A 140 -4.55 5.66 -2.19
CA SER A 140 -5.26 5.31 -0.96
C SER A 140 -4.31 5.13 0.24
N CYS A 141 -3.13 4.53 0.05
CA CYS A 141 -2.11 4.40 1.10
C CYS A 141 -1.59 5.74 1.63
N PHE A 142 -1.58 6.76 0.78
CA PHE A 142 -1.15 8.12 1.14
C PHE A 142 -2.29 8.88 1.82
N ALA A 143 -3.51 8.79 1.31
CA ALA A 143 -4.70 9.42 1.89
C ALA A 143 -4.97 9.00 3.35
N THR A 144 -4.72 7.74 3.70
CA THR A 144 -4.90 7.22 5.07
C THR A 144 -3.87 7.77 6.07
N THR A 145 -2.85 8.50 5.63
CA THR A 145 -1.76 9.00 6.48
C THR A 145 -1.61 10.51 6.47
N ASN A 146 -2.60 11.24 5.96
CA ASN A 146 -2.63 12.70 5.86
C ASN A 146 -1.49 13.30 5.00
N ASN A 147 -0.76 12.44 4.27
CA ASN A 147 0.20 12.82 3.25
C ASN A 147 -0.52 12.73 1.90
N GLN A 148 -0.79 13.85 1.24
CA GLN A 148 -1.28 13.81 -0.13
C GLN A 148 -0.09 13.82 -1.09
N ILE A 149 0.03 12.79 -1.93
CA ILE A 149 0.94 12.82 -3.08
C ILE A 149 0.15 13.18 -4.34
N SER A 150 0.74 14.01 -5.20
CA SER A 150 0.15 14.36 -6.48
C SER A 150 0.27 13.20 -7.48
N ASN A 151 -0.54 13.23 -8.54
CA ASN A 151 -0.48 12.21 -9.59
C ASN A 151 0.88 12.18 -10.30
N GLU A 152 1.54 13.33 -10.41
CA GLU A 152 2.88 13.40 -10.99
C GLU A 152 3.95 12.75 -10.09
N GLN A 153 3.68 12.62 -8.79
CA GLN A 153 4.61 12.00 -7.84
C GLN A 153 4.45 10.48 -7.78
N ILE A 154 3.27 9.92 -8.10
CA ILE A 154 3.00 8.47 -8.03
C ILE A 154 4.05 7.62 -8.78
N PRO A 155 4.46 7.96 -10.02
CA PRO A 155 5.49 7.20 -10.72
C PRO A 155 6.83 7.12 -9.98
N SER A 156 7.16 8.12 -9.16
CA SER A 156 8.41 8.12 -8.38
C SER A 156 8.41 7.08 -7.27
N TYR A 157 7.24 6.64 -6.81
CA TYR A 157 7.07 5.61 -5.79
C TYR A 157 7.08 4.19 -6.35
N LEU A 158 7.02 4.02 -7.68
CA LEU A 158 7.07 2.72 -8.31
C LEU A 158 8.49 2.15 -8.32
N PHE A 159 8.58 0.89 -7.92
CA PHE A 159 9.81 0.18 -7.57
C PHE A 159 10.86 0.10 -8.69
N PHE A 160 10.44 0.22 -9.96
CA PHE A 160 11.30 0.06 -11.14
C PHE A 160 12.24 1.24 -11.35
N ASN A 161 11.94 2.40 -10.76
CA ASN A 161 12.84 3.55 -10.77
C ASN A 161 13.99 3.41 -9.75
N ILE A 162 13.99 2.35 -8.93
CA ILE A 162 14.84 2.28 -7.73
C ILE A 162 15.68 1.00 -7.67
N ILE A 163 15.33 -0.05 -8.42
CA ILE A 163 16.06 -1.32 -8.43
C ILE A 163 16.42 -1.72 -9.87
N GLN A 164 17.71 -1.61 -10.21
CA GLN A 164 18.28 -2.22 -11.42
C GLN A 164 18.15 -3.75 -11.37
N GLU A 165 18.05 -4.37 -12.55
CA GLU A 165 17.88 -5.82 -12.70
C GLU A 165 19.03 -6.62 -12.07
N GLY A 166 18.71 -7.49 -11.11
CA GLY A 166 19.62 -8.51 -10.59
C GLY A 166 20.81 -8.00 -9.78
N ASP A 167 21.61 -8.96 -9.29
CA ASP A 167 22.95 -8.70 -8.74
C ASP A 167 23.91 -8.17 -9.83
#